data_AF-A0A974Z201-F1
#
_entry.id   AF-A0A974Z201-F1
#
_cell.length_a   1.000
_cell.length_b   1.000
_cell.length_c   1.000
_cell.angle_alpha   90.00
_cell.angle_beta   90.00
_cell.angle_gamma   90.00
#
_symmetry.space_group_name_H-M   'P 1'
#
loop_
_entity.id
_entity.type
_entity.pdbx_description
1 polymer ?
#
loop_
_entity_poly.entity_id
_entity_poly.type
_entity_poly.pdbx_seq_one_letter_code
_entity_poly.pdbx_strand_id
1 'polypeptide(L)'
;MENHTKKEYKLMDDMYEVDDLEQEEKWKKILKKAKTKSIFRNLGISLLVFLLLFLVGNHVNNWLIDEMRQEQELATEAFNMISAPNKYLGSSSRFEEFFRGYTEVSTYKIIGGKVVPTELLKYSYGLTQDYRGDWTGSFSPAILSRSYTEDDAENVHYNELGQREMLFYYPFIKYDSYRNDLELLKDMDQDMLIEVALSLDGDYSIADIQEMFPTQLIAWYWVLDLDEAEEEQARAHLYIQETEEGNIEHQIPNRVRSEETAYGVKAYSENGEPYEEPLNSFRRNLEMGMKQDTRFTSEFKRVYQNTGLGQASSDDYECFGGLVVSGSVDELLPLLDHPHVVASTLGVTTRKY
;
A
#
# COMPACT_ATOMS: atom_id res chain seq x y z
N MET A 1 -65.66 74.75 -45.65
CA MET A 1 -65.24 73.35 -45.87
C MET A 1 -63.78 73.29 -46.32
N GLU A 2 -62.92 74.12 -45.73
CA GLU A 2 -61.55 74.37 -46.22
C GLU A 2 -60.50 74.27 -45.10
N ASN A 3 -60.95 74.00 -43.86
CA ASN A 3 -60.11 73.93 -42.66
C ASN A 3 -59.80 72.49 -42.19
N HIS A 4 -60.45 71.48 -42.78
CA HIS A 4 -60.19 70.07 -42.45
C HIS A 4 -59.03 69.51 -43.28
N THR A 5 -58.94 69.90 -44.56
CA THR A 5 -57.92 69.37 -45.49
C THR A 5 -56.51 69.84 -45.14
N LYS A 6 -56.33 71.08 -44.64
CA LYS A 6 -55.01 71.58 -44.20
C LYS A 6 -54.47 70.91 -42.94
N LYS A 7 -55.34 70.29 -42.13
CA LYS A 7 -54.93 69.58 -40.90
C LYS A 7 -54.55 68.13 -41.18
N GLU A 8 -55.15 67.51 -42.19
CA GLU A 8 -54.78 66.17 -42.68
C GLU A 8 -53.49 66.17 -43.51
N TYR A 9 -53.25 67.16 -44.38
CA TYR A 9 -51.97 67.25 -45.09
C TYR A 9 -50.80 67.57 -44.15
N LYS A 10 -51.05 68.31 -43.06
CA LYS A 10 -50.03 68.54 -42.03
C LYS A 10 -49.82 67.31 -41.13
N LEU A 11 -50.84 66.49 -40.89
CA LEU A 11 -50.69 65.21 -40.20
C LEU A 11 -50.02 64.12 -41.07
N MET A 12 -50.23 64.15 -42.40
CA MET A 12 -49.58 63.24 -43.35
C MET A 12 -48.13 63.65 -43.65
N ASP A 13 -47.81 64.95 -43.74
CA ASP A 13 -46.43 65.43 -43.83
C ASP A 13 -45.70 65.25 -42.50
N ASP A 14 -46.32 65.52 -41.34
CA ASP A 14 -45.72 65.24 -40.03
C ASP A 14 -45.65 63.71 -39.73
N MET A 15 -46.28 62.85 -40.55
CA MET A 15 -46.08 61.39 -40.53
C MET A 15 -44.98 60.92 -41.50
N TYR A 16 -44.58 61.75 -42.46
CA TYR A 16 -43.55 61.44 -43.46
C TYR A 16 -42.24 62.25 -43.31
N GLU A 17 -42.20 63.27 -42.45
CA GLU A 17 -41.00 64.04 -42.09
C GLU A 17 -40.68 63.95 -40.59
N VAL A 18 -40.72 62.74 -40.03
CA VAL A 18 -39.96 62.41 -38.81
C VAL A 18 -38.77 61.59 -39.25
N ASP A 19 -37.70 62.34 -39.56
CA ASP A 19 -36.30 61.96 -39.71
C ASP A 19 -36.06 60.43 -39.68
N ASP A 20 -35.97 59.81 -40.87
CA ASP A 20 -35.69 58.37 -41.05
C ASP A 20 -34.50 57.92 -40.17
N LEU A 21 -33.55 58.84 -39.92
CA LEU A 21 -32.39 58.67 -39.06
C LEU A 21 -32.74 58.51 -37.57
N GLU A 22 -33.74 59.24 -37.06
CA GLU A 22 -34.16 59.19 -35.66
C GLU A 22 -34.98 57.91 -35.36
N GLN A 23 -35.79 57.48 -36.34
CA GLN A 23 -36.44 56.16 -36.29
C GLN A 23 -35.41 55.03 -36.37
N GLU A 24 -34.43 55.14 -37.27
CA GLU A 24 -33.34 54.16 -37.41
C GLU A 24 -32.51 54.06 -36.12
N GLU A 25 -32.21 55.18 -35.47
CA GLU A 25 -31.56 55.22 -34.15
C GLU A 25 -32.39 54.55 -33.05
N LYS A 26 -33.69 54.84 -32.99
CA LYS A 26 -34.61 54.22 -32.01
C LYS A 26 -34.71 52.71 -32.24
N TRP A 27 -34.81 52.28 -33.51
CA TRP A 27 -34.78 50.87 -33.89
C TRP A 27 -33.46 50.19 -33.53
N LYS A 28 -32.31 50.81 -33.82
CA LYS A 28 -30.98 50.33 -33.41
C LYS A 28 -30.86 50.19 -31.88
N LYS A 29 -31.38 51.15 -31.11
CA LYS A 29 -31.40 51.09 -29.63
C LYS A 29 -32.30 49.96 -29.11
N ILE A 30 -33.48 49.76 -29.71
CA ILE A 30 -34.40 48.66 -29.37
C ILE A 30 -33.75 47.30 -29.69
N LEU A 31 -33.18 47.15 -30.90
CA LEU A 31 -32.47 45.95 -31.32
C LEU A 31 -31.26 45.66 -30.42
N LYS A 32 -30.48 46.68 -30.04
CA LYS A 32 -29.34 46.53 -29.12
C LYS A 32 -29.79 46.10 -27.71
N LYS A 33 -30.86 46.69 -27.16
CA LYS A 33 -31.43 46.27 -25.86
C LYS A 33 -31.97 44.84 -25.91
N ALA A 34 -32.69 44.47 -26.97
CA ALA A 34 -33.20 43.12 -27.16
C ALA A 34 -32.06 42.10 -27.29
N LYS A 35 -31.02 42.40 -28.08
CA LYS A 35 -29.81 41.58 -28.23
C LYS A 35 -29.08 41.40 -26.90
N THR A 36 -28.90 42.49 -26.14
CA THR A 36 -28.24 42.46 -24.83
C THR A 36 -29.03 41.63 -23.82
N LYS A 37 -30.36 41.81 -23.75
CA LYS A 37 -31.24 40.99 -22.88
C LYS A 37 -31.21 39.50 -23.24
N SER A 38 -31.13 39.18 -24.54
CA SER A 38 -30.99 37.79 -25.01
C SER A 38 -29.64 37.18 -24.60
N ILE A 39 -28.54 37.93 -24.74
CA ILE A 39 -27.20 37.49 -24.30
C ILE A 39 -27.19 37.20 -22.80
N PHE A 40 -27.71 38.10 -21.97
CA PHE A 40 -27.75 37.89 -20.52
C PHE A 40 -28.64 36.71 -20.12
N ARG A 41 -29.77 36.50 -20.80
CA ARG A 41 -30.62 35.32 -20.58
C ARG A 41 -29.87 34.03 -20.90
N ASN A 42 -29.20 33.97 -22.06
CA ASN A 42 -28.44 32.78 -22.46
C ASN A 42 -27.25 32.54 -21.52
N LEU A 43 -26.53 33.59 -21.14
CA LEU A 43 -25.44 33.49 -20.16
C LEU A 43 -25.94 32.97 -18.80
N GLY A 44 -27.10 33.44 -18.34
CA GLY A 44 -27.72 32.96 -17.11
C GLY A 44 -28.12 31.49 -17.18
N ILE A 45 -28.71 31.05 -18.29
CA ILE A 45 -29.05 29.63 -18.51
C ILE A 45 -27.77 28.78 -18.57
N SER A 46 -26.76 29.21 -19.32
CA SER A 46 -25.48 28.50 -19.43
C SER A 46 -24.78 28.40 -18.07
N LEU A 47 -24.77 29.48 -17.28
CA LEU A 47 -24.21 29.48 -15.93
C LEU A 47 -24.98 28.52 -15.01
N LEU A 48 -26.32 28.53 -15.08
CA LEU A 48 -27.16 27.63 -14.28
C LEU A 48 -26.92 26.17 -14.65
N VAL A 49 -26.85 25.84 -15.95
CA VAL A 49 -26.52 24.49 -16.42
C VAL A 49 -25.11 24.09 -15.99
N PHE A 50 -24.14 24.98 -16.10
CA PHE A 50 -22.78 24.74 -15.63
C PHE A 50 -22.74 24.45 -14.13
N LEU A 51 -23.44 25.24 -13.30
CA LEU A 51 -23.52 25.02 -11.85
C LEU A 51 -24.19 23.67 -11.53
N LEU A 52 -25.27 23.31 -12.24
CA LEU A 52 -25.92 22.01 -12.06
C LEU A 52 -24.97 20.86 -12.42
N LEU A 53 -24.31 20.92 -13.57
CA LEU A 53 -23.34 19.91 -14.00
C LEU A 53 -22.15 19.84 -13.05
N PHE A 54 -21.69 20.97 -12.51
CA PHE A 54 -20.63 21.02 -11.53
C PHE A 54 -21.05 20.34 -10.22
N LEU A 55 -22.25 20.62 -9.70
CA LEU A 55 -22.75 19.98 -8.48
C LEU A 55 -22.92 18.47 -8.65
N VAL A 56 -23.54 18.04 -9.76
CA VAL A 56 -23.71 16.61 -10.08
C VAL A 56 -22.35 15.95 -10.28
N GLY A 57 -21.45 16.60 -11.03
CA GLY A 57 -20.10 16.10 -11.31
C GLY A 57 -19.27 15.93 -10.03
N ASN A 58 -19.33 16.88 -9.09
CA ASN A 58 -18.66 16.75 -7.80
C ASN A 58 -19.26 15.62 -6.97
N HIS A 59 -20.58 15.44 -6.98
CA HIS A 59 -21.20 14.35 -6.24
C HIS A 59 -20.81 12.98 -6.79
N VAL A 60 -20.83 12.83 -8.13
CA VAL A 60 -20.39 11.60 -8.80
C VAL A 60 -18.90 11.36 -8.59
N ASN A 61 -18.07 12.40 -8.67
CA ASN A 61 -16.64 12.31 -8.36
C ASN A 61 -16.41 11.78 -6.95
N ASN A 62 -17.04 12.40 -5.95
CA ASN A 62 -16.83 12.02 -4.56
C ASN A 62 -17.32 10.59 -4.29
N TRP A 63 -18.48 10.20 -4.83
CA TRP A 63 -18.98 8.82 -4.71
C TRP A 63 -18.00 7.80 -5.32
N LEU A 64 -17.52 8.06 -6.53
CA LEU A 64 -16.60 7.16 -7.21
C LEU A 64 -15.25 7.04 -6.48
N ILE A 65 -14.71 8.18 -6.01
CA ILE A 65 -13.45 8.23 -5.28
C ILE A 65 -13.56 7.53 -3.93
N ASP A 66 -14.70 7.66 -3.25
CA ASP A 66 -14.97 6.97 -1.99
C ASP A 66 -14.96 5.45 -2.16
N GLU A 67 -15.61 4.93 -3.21
CA GLU A 67 -15.63 3.49 -3.53
C GLU A 67 -14.21 2.96 -3.80
N MET A 68 -13.48 3.61 -4.70
CA MET A 68 -12.11 3.21 -5.04
C MET A 68 -11.17 3.31 -3.84
N ARG A 69 -11.38 4.27 -2.95
CA ARG A 69 -10.63 4.38 -1.69
C ARG A 69 -10.90 3.20 -0.78
N GLN A 70 -12.17 2.84 -0.59
CA GLN A 70 -12.55 1.74 0.30
C GLN A 70 -11.95 0.41 -0.16
N GLU A 71 -11.97 0.12 -1.48
CA GLU A 71 -11.33 -1.09 -2.02
C GLU A 71 -9.82 -1.12 -1.74
N GLN A 72 -9.11 -0.01 -1.95
CA GLN A 72 -7.68 0.09 -1.66
C GLN A 72 -7.35 0.00 -0.16
N GLU A 73 -8.19 0.61 0.68
CA GLU A 73 -8.05 0.57 2.15
C GLU A 73 -8.20 -0.86 2.66
N LEU A 74 -9.27 -1.56 2.27
CA LEU A 74 -9.49 -2.97 2.63
C LEU A 74 -8.38 -3.89 2.13
N ALA A 75 -7.92 -3.71 0.89
CA ALA A 75 -6.83 -4.52 0.35
C ALA A 75 -5.51 -4.24 1.08
N THR A 76 -5.23 -2.99 1.44
CA THR A 76 -4.03 -2.60 2.16
C THR A 76 -4.02 -3.14 3.60
N GLU A 77 -5.15 -3.03 4.30
CA GLU A 77 -5.34 -3.63 5.62
C GLU A 77 -5.17 -5.15 5.57
N ALA A 78 -5.86 -5.82 4.63
CA ALA A 78 -5.72 -7.26 4.42
C ALA A 78 -4.27 -7.66 4.14
N PHE A 79 -3.56 -6.89 3.31
CA PHE A 79 -2.19 -7.20 2.91
C PHE A 79 -1.25 -7.04 4.09
N ASN A 80 -1.39 -5.96 4.89
CA ASN A 80 -0.64 -5.78 6.12
C ASN A 80 -0.88 -6.93 7.11
N MET A 81 -2.08 -7.48 7.17
CA MET A 81 -2.43 -8.59 8.06
C MET A 81 -1.78 -9.93 7.70
N ILE A 82 -1.48 -10.16 6.42
CA ILE A 82 -0.84 -11.40 5.93
C ILE A 82 0.67 -11.25 5.63
N SER A 83 1.20 -10.05 5.80
CA SER A 83 2.61 -9.69 5.57
C SER A 83 3.10 -8.84 6.74
N ALA A 84 4.17 -8.08 6.53
CA ALA A 84 4.60 -7.03 7.46
C ALA A 84 4.83 -7.57 8.89
N PRO A 85 5.93 -8.32 9.12
CA PRO A 85 6.18 -8.99 10.39
C PRO A 85 6.07 -8.03 11.57
N ASN A 86 5.21 -8.37 12.54
CA ASN A 86 4.93 -7.58 13.76
C ASN A 86 4.61 -6.08 13.53
N LYS A 87 4.24 -5.70 12.30
CA LYS A 87 3.97 -4.30 11.91
C LYS A 87 2.48 -4.09 11.67
N TYR A 88 1.94 -3.02 12.24
CA TYR A 88 0.51 -2.69 12.25
C TYR A 88 0.28 -1.31 11.64
N LEU A 89 -0.94 -1.11 11.14
CA LEU A 89 -1.41 0.18 10.66
C LEU A 89 -1.90 1.04 11.84
N GLY A 90 -1.55 2.31 11.82
CA GLY A 90 -1.95 3.31 12.81
C GLY A 90 -2.86 4.36 12.22
N SER A 91 -2.66 5.61 12.63
CA SER A 91 -3.44 6.75 12.13
C SER A 91 -3.30 6.94 10.62
N SER A 92 -4.41 7.30 9.97
CA SER A 92 -4.44 7.62 8.54
C SER A 92 -4.80 9.08 8.30
N SER A 93 -4.19 9.66 7.27
CA SER A 93 -4.49 11.00 6.74
C SER A 93 -4.83 10.89 5.26
N ARG A 94 -5.93 11.50 4.86
CA ARG A 94 -6.50 11.37 3.51
C ARG A 94 -6.42 12.68 2.76
N PHE A 95 -6.01 12.61 1.51
CA PHE A 95 -5.85 13.76 0.63
C PHE A 95 -6.61 13.48 -0.66
N GLU A 96 -7.66 14.26 -0.90
CA GLU A 96 -8.56 14.06 -2.04
C GLU A 96 -8.47 15.23 -3.02
N GLU A 97 -8.35 14.88 -4.30
CA GLU A 97 -8.36 15.79 -5.44
C GLU A 97 -9.46 15.37 -6.43
N PHE A 98 -9.56 16.07 -7.56
CA PHE A 98 -10.51 15.68 -8.60
C PHE A 98 -10.04 14.40 -9.29
N PHE A 99 -10.91 13.38 -9.31
CA PHE A 99 -10.67 12.04 -9.85
C PHE A 99 -9.51 11.23 -9.24
N ARG A 100 -8.88 11.70 -8.17
CA ARG A 100 -7.80 10.98 -7.48
C ARG A 100 -7.67 11.37 -6.02
N GLY A 101 -6.97 10.54 -5.26
CA GLY A 101 -6.55 10.84 -3.91
C GLY A 101 -5.44 9.89 -3.46
N TYR A 102 -4.90 10.16 -2.28
CA TYR A 102 -3.98 9.24 -1.62
C TYR A 102 -4.20 9.27 -0.11
N THR A 103 -3.85 8.17 0.53
CA THR A 103 -3.84 8.02 1.98
C THR A 103 -2.41 7.80 2.44
N GLU A 104 -2.03 8.52 3.49
CA GLU A 104 -0.82 8.25 4.26
C GLU A 104 -1.22 7.59 5.57
N VAL A 105 -0.59 6.47 5.90
CA VAL A 105 -0.86 5.69 7.11
C VAL A 105 0.44 5.57 7.90
N SER A 106 0.44 6.02 9.15
CA SER A 106 1.54 5.74 10.07
C SER A 106 1.58 4.24 10.36
N THR A 107 2.75 3.63 10.40
CA THR A 107 2.88 2.23 10.83
C THR A 107 3.70 2.14 12.12
N TYR A 108 3.53 1.05 12.85
CA TYR A 108 4.28 0.80 14.07
C TYR A 108 4.47 -0.69 14.31
N LYS A 109 5.47 -1.05 15.12
CA LYS A 109 5.67 -2.40 15.66
C LYS A 109 5.50 -2.39 17.17
N ILE A 110 5.19 -3.54 17.76
CA ILE A 110 5.11 -3.72 19.22
C ILE A 110 6.31 -4.56 19.66
N ILE A 111 7.29 -3.92 20.29
CA ILE A 111 8.55 -4.56 20.69
C ILE A 111 8.58 -4.71 22.20
N GLY A 112 8.49 -5.94 22.71
CA GLY A 112 8.42 -6.22 24.15
C GLY A 112 7.35 -5.41 24.89
N GLY A 113 6.18 -5.21 24.25
CA GLY A 113 5.07 -4.40 24.77
C GLY A 113 5.19 -2.88 24.55
N LYS A 114 6.28 -2.39 23.95
CA LYS A 114 6.48 -0.98 23.61
C LYS A 114 6.14 -0.70 22.15
N VAL A 115 5.32 0.32 21.90
CA VAL A 115 5.02 0.79 20.54
C VAL A 115 6.24 1.55 19.99
N VAL A 116 6.72 1.12 18.82
CA VAL A 116 7.81 1.77 18.09
C VAL A 116 7.31 2.18 16.70
N PRO A 117 7.34 3.48 16.34
CA PRO A 117 6.91 3.92 15.02
C PRO A 117 7.85 3.39 13.94
N THR A 118 7.27 3.04 12.80
CA THR A 118 7.98 2.61 11.58
C THR A 118 7.62 3.54 10.41
N GLU A 119 8.00 3.18 9.19
CA GLU A 119 7.84 4.04 8.01
C GLU A 119 6.37 4.39 7.67
N LEU A 120 6.19 5.46 6.89
CA LEU A 120 4.86 5.82 6.39
C LEU A 120 4.47 4.92 5.22
N LEU A 121 3.31 4.28 5.32
CA LEU A 121 2.68 3.59 4.19
C LEU A 121 1.86 4.60 3.39
N LYS A 122 2.06 4.64 2.07
CA LYS A 122 1.28 5.49 1.16
C LYS A 122 0.64 4.65 0.06
N TYR A 123 -0.63 4.91 -0.21
CA TYR A 123 -1.35 4.33 -1.35
C TYR A 123 -2.28 5.34 -2.01
N SER A 124 -2.39 5.28 -3.33
CA SER A 124 -3.23 6.15 -4.15
C SER A 124 -4.48 5.42 -4.64
N TYR A 125 -5.51 6.19 -4.95
CA TYR A 125 -6.79 5.72 -5.50
C TYR A 125 -7.35 6.76 -6.48
N GLY A 126 -8.22 6.32 -7.41
CA GLY A 126 -8.86 7.18 -8.40
C GLY A 126 -8.72 6.72 -9.84
N LEU A 127 -9.38 7.44 -10.76
CA LEU A 127 -9.48 7.06 -12.18
C LEU A 127 -8.16 7.24 -12.94
N THR A 128 -7.39 8.28 -12.64
CA THR A 128 -6.03 8.42 -13.15
C THR A 128 -5.10 7.71 -12.18
N GLN A 129 -5.18 6.37 -12.20
CA GLN A 129 -4.29 5.46 -11.49
C GLN A 129 -2.88 5.63 -12.05
N ASP A 130 -2.17 6.64 -11.58
CA ASP A 130 -0.73 6.51 -11.50
C ASP A 130 -0.44 5.92 -10.13
N TYR A 131 -0.16 4.61 -10.08
CA TYR A 131 0.25 3.89 -8.88
C TYR A 131 1.51 4.50 -8.24
N ARG A 132 2.15 5.44 -8.94
CA ARG A 132 3.29 6.22 -8.48
C ARG A 132 3.04 7.74 -8.53
N GLY A 133 1.93 8.27 -9.05
CA GLY A 133 1.75 9.73 -9.22
C GLY A 133 2.71 10.35 -10.24
N ASP A 134 3.05 11.64 -10.13
CA ASP A 134 4.09 12.33 -10.93
C ASP A 134 5.53 11.88 -10.57
N TRP A 135 5.73 10.60 -10.23
CA TRP A 135 6.99 10.03 -9.76
C TRP A 135 7.97 9.88 -10.91
N THR A 136 8.89 10.84 -11.01
CA THR A 136 9.93 10.89 -12.04
C THR A 136 11.10 9.94 -11.77
N GLY A 137 11.16 9.34 -10.59
CA GLY A 137 12.14 8.33 -10.17
C GLY A 137 12.24 8.25 -8.65
N SER A 138 12.71 7.11 -8.13
CA SER A 138 13.18 7.01 -6.76
C SER A 138 14.58 6.43 -6.76
N PHE A 139 15.41 6.93 -5.86
CA PHE A 139 16.75 6.44 -5.63
C PHE A 139 16.90 6.19 -4.15
N SER A 140 17.14 4.93 -3.80
CA SER A 140 17.59 4.54 -2.47
C SER A 140 19.05 4.11 -2.56
N PRO A 141 19.92 4.55 -1.63
CA PRO A 141 21.25 3.97 -1.50
C PRO A 141 21.14 2.48 -1.16
N ALA A 142 22.16 1.68 -1.50
CA ALA A 142 22.16 0.24 -1.27
C ALA A 142 21.92 -0.15 0.21
N ILE A 143 22.37 0.67 1.17
CA ILE A 143 22.12 0.43 2.60
C ILE A 143 20.62 0.51 2.99
N LEU A 144 19.80 1.15 2.15
CA LEU A 144 18.35 1.24 2.28
C LEU A 144 17.60 0.41 1.23
N SER A 145 18.30 -0.44 0.47
CA SER A 145 17.64 -1.40 -0.43
C SER A 145 17.26 -2.66 0.33
N ARG A 146 16.35 -3.44 -0.26
CA ARG A 146 15.97 -4.75 0.24
C ARG A 146 17.04 -5.79 -0.05
N SER A 147 17.12 -6.80 0.80
CA SER A 147 17.95 -7.97 0.56
C SER A 147 17.14 -9.07 -0.13
N TYR A 148 17.61 -9.50 -1.31
CA TYR A 148 16.94 -10.54 -2.09
C TYR A 148 17.79 -11.82 -2.22
N THR A 149 19.08 -11.72 -2.00
CA THR A 149 20.04 -12.82 -2.21
C THR A 149 20.93 -13.04 -0.99
N GLU A 150 21.60 -14.19 -0.97
CA GLU A 150 22.59 -14.49 0.08
C GLU A 150 23.77 -13.49 0.09
N ASP A 151 24.14 -12.95 -1.08
CA ASP A 151 25.14 -11.88 -1.19
C ASP A 151 24.68 -10.59 -0.50
N ASP A 152 23.41 -10.21 -0.66
CA ASP A 152 22.84 -9.05 0.04
C ASP A 152 22.83 -9.29 1.56
N ALA A 153 22.57 -10.53 1.98
CA ALA A 153 22.43 -10.91 3.38
C ALA A 153 23.73 -10.78 4.19
N GLU A 154 24.89 -10.71 3.54
CA GLU A 154 26.18 -10.40 4.17
C GLU A 154 26.21 -9.00 4.80
N ASN A 155 25.37 -8.08 4.31
CA ASN A 155 25.32 -6.70 4.76
C ASN A 155 24.09 -6.44 5.64
N VAL A 156 24.18 -5.41 6.48
CA VAL A 156 23.03 -4.93 7.25
C VAL A 156 22.32 -3.84 6.47
N HIS A 157 21.08 -4.12 6.10
CA HIS A 157 20.18 -3.18 5.46
C HIS A 157 19.26 -2.52 6.50
N TYR A 158 18.79 -1.33 6.18
CA TYR A 158 17.97 -0.52 7.07
C TYR A 158 16.78 0.07 6.32
N ASN A 159 15.70 0.32 7.06
CA ASN A 159 14.60 1.12 6.58
C ASN A 159 14.91 2.63 6.70
N GLU A 160 14.04 3.50 6.20
CA GLU A 160 14.24 4.97 6.20
C GLU A 160 14.39 5.59 7.60
N LEU A 161 13.96 4.88 8.65
CA LEU A 161 14.11 5.30 10.05
C LEU A 161 15.37 4.74 10.73
N GLY A 162 16.21 4.02 9.99
CA GLY A 162 17.43 3.41 10.51
C GLY A 162 17.18 2.17 11.35
N GLN A 163 16.01 1.54 11.21
CA GLN A 163 15.73 0.24 11.82
C GLN A 163 16.27 -0.86 10.89
N ARG A 164 16.87 -1.91 11.47
CA ARG A 164 17.44 -2.99 10.67
C ARG A 164 16.34 -3.79 9.97
N GLU A 165 16.61 -4.16 8.72
CA GLU A 165 15.80 -5.12 7.96
C GLU A 165 16.02 -6.53 8.51
N MET A 166 14.92 -7.22 8.83
CA MET A 166 14.95 -8.64 9.15
C MET A 166 14.95 -9.50 7.89
N LEU A 167 15.72 -10.57 7.90
CA LEU A 167 15.83 -11.55 6.83
C LEU A 167 15.46 -12.95 7.33
N PHE A 168 14.87 -13.72 6.43
CA PHE A 168 14.53 -15.12 6.62
C PHE A 168 15.25 -15.99 5.58
N TYR A 169 15.81 -17.09 6.05
CA TYR A 169 16.54 -18.08 5.26
C TYR A 169 15.64 -19.28 5.03
N TYR A 170 15.47 -19.68 3.78
CA TYR A 170 14.62 -20.82 3.42
C TYR A 170 15.24 -22.13 3.92
N PRO A 171 14.50 -22.97 4.68
CA PRO A 171 15.04 -24.19 5.28
C PRO A 171 15.48 -25.22 4.23
N PHE A 172 14.84 -25.21 3.06
CA PHE A 172 15.19 -26.11 1.96
C PHE A 172 16.47 -25.68 1.21
N ILE A 173 17.01 -24.47 1.45
CA ILE A 173 18.25 -23.96 0.82
C ILE A 173 19.42 -24.11 1.80
N LYS A 174 20.54 -24.62 1.28
CA LYS A 174 21.81 -24.61 1.99
C LYS A 174 22.62 -23.39 1.56
N TYR A 175 22.76 -22.44 2.46
CA TYR A 175 23.51 -21.20 2.23
C TYR A 175 24.98 -21.38 2.58
N ASP A 176 25.84 -20.53 1.99
CA ASP A 176 27.26 -20.51 2.30
C ASP A 176 27.54 -19.96 3.70
N SER A 177 26.72 -19.01 4.15
CA SER A 177 26.75 -18.48 5.51
C SER A 177 25.34 -18.18 6.03
N TYR A 178 25.17 -18.35 7.34
CA TYR A 178 23.94 -18.00 8.04
C TYR A 178 24.24 -16.88 9.02
N ARG A 179 23.42 -15.83 8.99
CA ARG A 179 23.56 -14.72 9.93
C ARG A 179 23.09 -15.14 11.33
N ASN A 180 23.84 -14.77 12.36
CA ASN A 180 23.49 -15.05 13.75
C ASN A 180 23.59 -13.78 14.60
N ASP A 181 22.60 -12.90 14.47
CA ASP A 181 22.57 -11.65 15.21
C ASP A 181 22.22 -11.85 16.71
N LEU A 182 21.70 -13.00 17.12
CA LEU A 182 21.48 -13.30 18.55
C LEU A 182 22.80 -13.27 19.34
N GLU A 183 23.95 -13.53 18.70
CA GLU A 183 25.27 -13.40 19.35
C GLU A 183 25.52 -11.98 19.87
N LEU A 184 24.96 -10.96 19.20
CA LEU A 184 25.10 -9.56 19.58
C LEU A 184 24.42 -9.25 20.92
N LEU A 185 23.45 -10.07 21.36
CA LEU A 185 22.75 -9.90 22.63
C LEU A 185 23.70 -9.97 23.83
N LYS A 186 24.82 -10.69 23.72
CA LYS A 186 25.83 -10.84 24.80
C LYS A 186 26.47 -9.50 25.18
N ASP A 187 26.51 -8.56 24.25
CA ASP A 187 27.15 -7.25 24.40
C ASP A 187 26.13 -6.10 24.54
N MET A 188 24.82 -6.41 24.56
CA MET A 188 23.76 -5.39 24.65
C MET A 188 23.38 -5.05 26.10
N ASP A 189 22.94 -3.81 26.30
CA ASP A 189 22.40 -3.36 27.59
C ASP A 189 21.10 -4.11 27.93
N GLN A 190 20.94 -4.48 29.20
CA GLN A 190 19.79 -5.24 29.69
C GLN A 190 18.46 -4.47 29.67
N ASP A 191 18.50 -3.15 29.49
CA ASP A 191 17.32 -2.30 29.34
C ASP A 191 16.81 -2.23 27.88
N MET A 192 17.41 -2.98 26.96
CA MET A 192 16.98 -3.05 25.57
C MET A 192 15.82 -4.03 25.35
N LEU A 193 14.90 -3.63 24.47
CA LEU A 193 13.85 -4.43 23.87
C LEU A 193 14.18 -4.62 22.40
N ILE A 194 14.00 -5.85 21.93
CA ILE A 194 14.57 -6.31 20.68
C ILE A 194 13.54 -7.14 19.93
N GLU A 195 13.56 -7.00 18.62
CA GLU A 195 12.88 -7.85 17.66
C GLU A 195 13.90 -8.69 16.88
N VAL A 196 13.63 -9.97 16.71
CA VAL A 196 14.52 -10.90 15.99
C VAL A 196 13.70 -11.79 15.08
N ALA A 197 14.08 -11.88 13.81
CA ALA A 197 13.62 -12.95 12.93
C ALA A 197 14.49 -14.19 13.13
N LEU A 198 13.87 -15.32 13.38
CA LEU A 198 14.48 -16.63 13.50
C LEU A 198 14.08 -17.46 12.28
N SER A 199 15.08 -17.95 11.54
CA SER A 199 14.87 -18.94 10.48
C SER A 199 15.11 -20.32 11.06
N LEU A 200 14.21 -21.26 10.77
CA LEU A 200 14.25 -22.61 11.31
C LEU A 200 14.96 -23.58 10.36
N ASP A 201 15.31 -24.76 10.87
CA ASP A 201 15.97 -25.85 10.15
C ASP A 201 15.03 -26.69 9.25
N GLY A 202 13.73 -26.40 9.29
CA GLY A 202 12.68 -27.12 8.59
C GLY A 202 11.40 -26.30 8.49
N ASP A 203 10.37 -26.90 7.90
CA ASP A 203 8.99 -26.46 7.98
C ASP A 203 8.30 -27.09 9.19
N TYR A 204 7.56 -26.25 9.91
CA TYR A 204 6.87 -26.63 11.13
C TYR A 204 5.42 -26.18 11.08
N SER A 205 4.59 -26.75 11.95
CA SER A 205 3.24 -26.25 12.23
C SER A 205 3.29 -25.13 13.28
N ILE A 206 2.19 -24.37 13.43
CA ILE A 206 2.09 -23.38 14.52
C ILE A 206 2.18 -24.08 15.88
N ALA A 207 1.57 -25.26 16.01
CA ALA A 207 1.58 -26.04 17.24
C ALA A 207 3.01 -26.45 17.64
N ASP A 208 3.81 -26.98 16.68
CA ASP A 208 5.21 -27.34 16.94
C ASP A 208 6.03 -26.13 17.41
N ILE A 209 5.87 -24.98 16.74
CA ILE A 209 6.56 -23.75 17.12
C ILE A 209 6.17 -23.31 18.54
N GLN A 210 4.89 -23.41 18.91
CA GLN A 210 4.43 -23.05 20.25
C GLN A 210 4.90 -24.01 21.35
N GLU A 211 5.19 -25.27 21.01
CA GLU A 211 5.81 -26.23 21.93
C GLU A 211 7.32 -25.98 22.08
N MET A 212 7.99 -25.59 21.00
CA MET A 212 9.44 -25.35 20.98
C MET A 212 9.85 -23.98 21.56
N PHE A 213 9.04 -22.94 21.37
CA PHE A 213 9.40 -21.56 21.70
C PHE A 213 8.46 -20.94 22.74
N PRO A 214 8.94 -19.99 23.57
CA PRO A 214 8.08 -19.29 24.52
C PRO A 214 7.04 -18.44 23.79
N THR A 215 5.77 -18.87 23.83
CA THR A 215 4.67 -18.28 23.05
C THR A 215 4.47 -16.78 23.29
N GLN A 216 4.75 -16.30 24.50
CA GLN A 216 4.65 -14.89 24.84
C GLN A 216 5.64 -13.99 24.08
N LEU A 217 6.74 -14.56 23.57
CA LEU A 217 7.73 -13.81 22.79
C LEU A 217 7.41 -13.81 21.29
N ILE A 218 6.58 -14.72 20.80
CA ILE A 218 6.32 -14.89 19.37
C ILE A 218 5.40 -13.77 18.88
N ALA A 219 5.91 -12.88 18.02
CA ALA A 219 5.12 -11.81 17.44
C ALA A 219 4.49 -12.21 16.09
N TRP A 220 5.15 -13.10 15.34
CA TRP A 220 4.75 -13.45 13.97
C TRP A 220 5.32 -14.80 13.54
N TYR A 221 4.60 -15.54 12.71
CA TYR A 221 5.03 -16.82 12.13
C TYR A 221 5.28 -16.63 10.64
N TRP A 222 6.47 -16.97 10.15
CA TRP A 222 6.84 -16.82 8.74
C TRP A 222 6.34 -18.01 7.91
N VAL A 223 5.57 -17.74 6.87
CA VAL A 223 5.02 -18.75 5.96
C VAL A 223 5.95 -18.95 4.77
N LEU A 224 6.20 -20.22 4.44
CA LEU A 224 6.84 -20.64 3.20
C LEU A 224 5.83 -20.53 2.05
N ASP A 225 6.02 -19.51 1.21
CA ASP A 225 5.05 -19.07 0.20
C ASP A 225 5.42 -19.45 -1.24
N LEU A 226 6.40 -20.34 -1.40
CA LEU A 226 6.90 -20.77 -2.71
C LEU A 226 6.26 -22.10 -3.12
N ASP A 227 5.90 -22.22 -4.39
CA ASP A 227 5.64 -23.53 -4.99
C ASP A 227 6.95 -24.23 -5.41
N GLU A 228 6.87 -25.50 -5.82
CA GLU A 228 8.04 -26.31 -6.21
C GLU A 228 8.90 -25.65 -7.31
N ALA A 229 8.28 -24.95 -8.27
CA ALA A 229 9.00 -24.28 -9.34
C ALA A 229 9.69 -23.00 -8.87
N GLU A 230 9.04 -22.25 -7.98
CA GLU A 230 9.62 -21.08 -7.33
C GLU A 230 10.74 -21.46 -6.36
N GLU A 231 10.64 -22.60 -5.66
CA GLU A 231 11.70 -23.14 -4.81
C GLU A 231 12.94 -23.50 -5.63
N GLU A 232 12.78 -24.12 -6.80
CA GLU A 232 13.89 -24.41 -7.71
C GLU A 232 14.57 -23.11 -8.17
N GLN A 233 13.79 -22.09 -8.54
CA GLN A 233 14.29 -20.77 -8.93
C GLN A 233 14.93 -19.99 -7.78
N ALA A 234 14.57 -20.30 -6.52
CA ALA A 234 15.15 -19.68 -5.35
C ALA A 234 16.56 -20.19 -5.04
N ARG A 235 16.91 -21.39 -5.54
CA ARG A 235 18.26 -21.93 -5.43
C ARG A 235 19.20 -21.26 -6.44
N ALA A 236 20.48 -21.23 -6.10
CA ALA A 236 21.50 -20.73 -6.99
C ALA A 236 21.49 -21.48 -8.34
N HIS A 237 21.44 -20.74 -9.44
CA HIS A 237 21.40 -21.31 -10.79
C HIS A 237 22.05 -20.38 -11.81
N LEU A 238 22.33 -20.93 -13.00
CA LEU A 238 22.85 -20.16 -14.13
C LEU A 238 21.70 -19.72 -15.03
N TYR A 239 21.64 -18.41 -15.30
CA TYR A 239 20.76 -17.84 -16.31
C TYR A 239 21.58 -17.49 -17.56
N ILE A 240 21.19 -18.03 -18.70
CA ILE A 240 21.88 -17.78 -19.97
C ILE A 240 21.04 -16.81 -20.79
N GLN A 241 21.60 -15.63 -21.05
CA GLN A 241 21.00 -14.63 -21.92
C GLN A 241 21.57 -14.77 -23.33
N GLU A 242 20.72 -15.14 -24.28
CA GLU A 242 21.10 -15.16 -25.71
C GLU A 242 21.11 -13.73 -26.25
N THR A 243 22.25 -13.32 -26.83
CA THR A 243 22.39 -12.02 -27.50
C THR A 243 22.94 -12.21 -28.92
N GLU A 244 22.83 -11.19 -29.77
CA GLU A 244 23.38 -11.23 -31.14
C GLU A 244 24.92 -11.45 -31.15
N GLU A 245 25.61 -11.12 -30.06
CA GLU A 245 27.07 -11.26 -29.89
C GLU A 245 27.47 -12.59 -29.22
N GLY A 246 26.51 -13.41 -28.80
CA GLY A 246 26.71 -14.68 -28.12
C GLY A 246 25.92 -14.81 -26.81
N ASN A 247 26.15 -15.92 -26.10
CA ASN A 247 25.48 -16.20 -24.84
C ASN A 247 26.23 -15.54 -23.67
N ILE A 248 25.52 -14.80 -22.83
CA ILE A 248 26.04 -14.23 -21.59
C ILE A 248 25.50 -15.07 -20.44
N GLU A 249 26.39 -15.64 -19.63
CA GLU A 249 26.03 -16.41 -18.45
C GLU A 249 25.99 -15.48 -17.22
N HIS A 250 24.86 -15.51 -16.51
CA HIS A 250 24.64 -14.79 -15.26
C HIS A 250 24.49 -15.81 -14.13
N GLN A 251 25.31 -15.71 -13.10
CA GLN A 251 25.13 -16.48 -11.88
C GLN A 251 24.06 -15.80 -11.02
N ILE A 252 23.00 -16.54 -10.72
CA ILE A 252 21.96 -16.10 -9.80
C ILE A 252 22.24 -16.79 -8.46
N PRO A 253 22.55 -16.04 -7.38
CA PRO A 253 22.81 -16.59 -6.05
C PRO A 253 21.52 -17.13 -5.39
N ASN A 254 21.68 -17.83 -4.26
CA ASN A 254 20.52 -18.29 -3.49
C ASN A 254 19.68 -17.10 -3.01
N ARG A 255 18.37 -17.25 -3.03
CA ARG A 255 17.44 -16.23 -2.51
C ARG A 255 17.33 -16.29 -1.00
N VAL A 256 17.27 -15.12 -0.37
CA VAL A 256 16.77 -14.94 0.99
C VAL A 256 15.45 -14.18 0.94
N ARG A 257 14.73 -14.13 2.06
CA ARG A 257 13.46 -13.42 2.15
C ARG A 257 13.57 -12.21 3.08
N SER A 258 13.40 -11.02 2.53
CA SER A 258 13.27 -9.77 3.29
C SER A 258 11.92 -9.67 4.01
N GLU A 259 11.88 -9.07 5.21
CA GLU A 259 10.64 -8.75 5.93
C GLU A 259 9.64 -7.90 5.13
N GLU A 260 10.11 -7.13 4.14
CA GLU A 260 9.22 -6.34 3.27
C GLU A 260 8.44 -7.20 2.28
N THR A 261 8.90 -8.42 2.01
CA THR A 261 8.29 -9.34 1.05
C THR A 261 7.88 -10.66 1.67
N ALA A 262 8.08 -10.83 2.98
CA ALA A 262 7.71 -12.02 3.71
C ALA A 262 6.20 -12.02 4.01
N TYR A 263 5.58 -13.19 3.89
CA TYR A 263 4.20 -13.45 4.25
C TYR A 263 4.13 -14.31 5.50
N GLY A 264 3.07 -14.13 6.29
CA GLY A 264 2.97 -14.85 7.54
C GLY A 264 1.85 -14.38 8.46
N VAL A 265 1.75 -15.09 9.57
CA VAL A 265 0.62 -15.04 10.49
C VAL A 265 1.00 -14.20 11.71
N LYS A 266 0.23 -13.16 12.02
CA LYS A 266 0.44 -12.37 13.25
C LYS A 266 -0.03 -13.17 14.47
N ALA A 267 0.78 -13.19 15.52
CA ALA A 267 0.41 -13.79 16.80
C ALA A 267 -0.43 -12.84 17.67
N TYR A 268 -0.26 -11.53 17.49
CA TYR A 268 -0.96 -10.49 18.23
C TYR A 268 -1.74 -9.55 17.30
N SER A 269 -2.82 -8.98 17.82
CA SER A 269 -3.58 -7.91 17.19
C SER A 269 -2.86 -6.56 17.30
N GLU A 270 -3.35 -5.56 16.56
CA GLU A 270 -2.90 -4.16 16.63
C GLU A 270 -2.97 -3.55 18.04
N ASN A 271 -3.83 -4.09 18.91
CA ASN A 271 -3.96 -3.65 20.30
C ASN A 271 -2.98 -4.36 21.25
N GLY A 272 -2.14 -5.27 20.75
CA GLY A 272 -1.22 -6.06 21.55
C GLY A 272 -1.88 -7.26 22.25
N GLU A 273 -3.10 -7.62 21.88
CA GLU A 273 -3.80 -8.80 22.41
C GLU A 273 -3.50 -10.05 21.57
N PRO A 274 -3.18 -11.20 22.17
CA PRO A 274 -2.88 -12.43 21.44
C PRO A 274 -4.12 -12.92 20.70
N TYR A 275 -3.93 -13.47 19.49
CA TYR A 275 -4.99 -14.16 18.78
C TYR A 275 -5.23 -15.55 19.35
N GLU A 276 -6.49 -15.89 19.63
CA GLU A 276 -6.87 -17.27 19.98
C GLU A 276 -6.66 -18.23 18.82
N GLU A 277 -7.04 -17.82 17.60
CA GLU A 277 -6.92 -18.60 16.37
C GLU A 277 -6.19 -17.77 15.29
N PRO A 278 -4.85 -17.66 15.37
CA PRO A 278 -4.08 -16.77 14.50
C PRO A 278 -4.22 -17.12 13.01
N LEU A 279 -4.30 -18.42 12.67
CA LEU A 279 -4.46 -18.88 11.29
C LEU A 279 -5.80 -18.47 10.67
N ASN A 280 -6.88 -18.42 11.46
CA ASN A 280 -8.19 -17.97 10.97
C ASN A 280 -8.18 -16.47 10.61
N SER A 281 -7.43 -15.65 11.35
CA SER A 281 -7.20 -14.25 10.99
C SER A 281 -6.48 -14.14 9.65
N PHE A 282 -5.44 -14.93 9.43
CA PHE A 282 -4.69 -14.96 8.17
C PHE A 282 -5.58 -15.38 6.99
N ARG A 283 -6.32 -16.49 7.11
CA ARG A 283 -7.24 -16.98 6.07
C ARG A 283 -8.30 -15.95 5.70
N ARG A 284 -8.94 -15.32 6.70
CA ARG A 284 -9.94 -14.28 6.47
C ARG A 284 -9.37 -13.11 5.66
N ASN A 285 -8.15 -12.69 5.96
CA ASN A 285 -7.51 -11.58 5.25
C ASN A 285 -7.08 -11.97 3.82
N LEU A 286 -6.60 -13.20 3.59
CA LEU A 286 -6.39 -13.74 2.24
C LEU A 286 -7.69 -13.67 1.41
N GLU A 287 -8.79 -14.20 1.96
CA GLU A 287 -10.09 -14.22 1.28
C GLU A 287 -10.65 -12.82 1.04
N MET A 288 -10.48 -11.91 2.00
CA MET A 288 -10.90 -10.51 1.88
C MET A 288 -10.13 -9.79 0.77
N GLY A 289 -8.80 -9.97 0.73
CA GLY A 289 -7.92 -9.38 -0.26
C GLY A 289 -8.18 -9.88 -1.68
N MET A 290 -8.45 -11.18 -1.85
CA MET A 290 -8.78 -11.76 -3.17
C MET A 290 -10.09 -11.23 -3.77
N LYS A 291 -11.01 -10.69 -2.96
CA LYS A 291 -12.28 -10.11 -3.40
C LYS A 291 -12.15 -8.68 -3.90
N GLN A 292 -11.07 -7.97 -3.56
CA GLN A 292 -10.84 -6.60 -4.00
C GLN A 292 -10.25 -6.59 -5.41
N ASP A 293 -10.52 -5.54 -6.19
CA ASP A 293 -9.90 -5.31 -7.50
C ASP A 293 -8.74 -4.30 -7.37
N THR A 294 -7.60 -4.77 -6.88
CA THR A 294 -6.45 -3.91 -6.57
C THR A 294 -5.14 -4.52 -7.05
N ARG A 295 -4.04 -3.76 -6.91
CA ARG A 295 -2.68 -4.24 -7.24
C ARG A 295 -2.25 -5.47 -6.44
N PHE A 296 -2.86 -5.73 -5.27
CA PHE A 296 -2.49 -6.84 -4.40
C PHE A 296 -3.22 -8.13 -4.76
N THR A 297 -4.27 -8.07 -5.59
CA THR A 297 -5.16 -9.20 -5.87
C THR A 297 -4.42 -10.40 -6.47
N SER A 298 -3.40 -10.18 -7.30
CA SER A 298 -2.55 -11.27 -7.82
C SER A 298 -1.72 -11.92 -6.73
N GLU A 299 -1.13 -11.13 -5.83
CA GLU A 299 -0.32 -11.65 -4.73
C GLU A 299 -1.15 -12.43 -3.73
N PHE A 300 -2.35 -11.96 -3.37
CA PHE A 300 -3.26 -12.74 -2.52
C PHE A 300 -3.57 -14.11 -3.12
N LYS A 301 -3.82 -14.18 -4.43
CA LYS A 301 -4.09 -15.44 -5.13
C LYS A 301 -2.86 -16.35 -5.16
N ARG A 302 -1.68 -15.79 -5.44
CA ARG A 302 -0.41 -16.53 -5.43
C ARG A 302 -0.14 -17.14 -4.06
N VAL A 303 -0.17 -16.33 -2.99
CA VAL A 303 0.04 -16.80 -1.62
C VAL A 303 -1.00 -17.86 -1.23
N TYR A 304 -2.28 -17.64 -1.57
CA TYR A 304 -3.34 -18.62 -1.30
C TYR A 304 -3.09 -19.97 -1.99
N GLN A 305 -2.62 -19.95 -3.24
CA GLN A 305 -2.35 -21.15 -4.04
C GLN A 305 -1.11 -21.90 -3.56
N ASN A 306 -0.01 -21.18 -3.33
CA ASN A 306 1.28 -21.77 -3.00
C ASN A 306 1.33 -22.33 -1.58
N THR A 307 0.69 -21.64 -0.63
CA THR A 307 0.79 -22.02 0.79
C THR A 307 -0.19 -23.10 1.20
N GLY A 308 -1.28 -23.33 0.45
CA GLY A 308 -2.35 -24.24 0.87
C GLY A 308 -3.12 -23.84 2.15
N LEU A 309 -2.66 -22.83 2.91
CA LEU A 309 -3.23 -22.38 4.20
C LEU A 309 -4.67 -21.87 4.09
N GLY A 310 -5.04 -21.38 2.90
CA GLY A 310 -6.41 -21.02 2.59
C GLY A 310 -7.40 -22.18 2.71
N GLN A 311 -6.92 -23.42 2.54
CA GLN A 311 -7.71 -24.66 2.52
C GLN A 311 -7.40 -25.59 3.70
N ALA A 312 -6.28 -25.36 4.39
CA ALA A 312 -5.87 -26.15 5.56
C ALA A 312 -6.94 -26.08 6.66
N SER A 313 -7.32 -27.23 7.22
CA SER A 313 -8.36 -27.33 8.25
C SER A 313 -7.82 -27.36 9.68
N SER A 314 -6.50 -27.33 9.87
CA SER A 314 -5.86 -27.46 11.19
C SER A 314 -4.61 -26.58 11.29
N ASP A 315 -4.28 -26.20 12.52
CA ASP A 315 -3.01 -25.55 12.90
C ASP A 315 -1.81 -26.51 12.77
N ASP A 316 -2.06 -27.81 12.54
CA ASP A 316 -1.06 -28.85 12.26
C ASP A 316 -0.48 -28.79 10.84
N TYR A 317 -0.86 -27.79 10.03
CA TYR A 317 -0.33 -27.65 8.67
C TYR A 317 1.11 -27.11 8.72
N GLU A 318 2.05 -27.97 8.35
CA GLU A 318 3.48 -27.65 8.27
C GLU A 318 3.74 -26.76 7.06
N CYS A 319 3.98 -25.47 7.29
CA CYS A 319 4.40 -24.53 6.25
C CYS A 319 5.16 -23.32 6.80
N PHE A 320 5.65 -23.39 8.04
CA PHE A 320 6.31 -22.28 8.71
C PHE A 320 7.80 -22.55 8.82
N GLY A 321 8.61 -21.78 8.10
CA GLY A 321 10.07 -21.89 8.10
C GLY A 321 10.77 -20.95 9.09
N GLY A 322 10.01 -20.23 9.90
CA GLY A 322 10.55 -19.17 10.75
C GLY A 322 9.51 -18.48 11.61
N LEU A 323 9.98 -17.60 12.47
CA LEU A 323 9.17 -16.75 13.33
C LEU A 323 9.88 -15.42 13.62
N VAL A 324 9.12 -14.42 14.02
CA VAL A 324 9.66 -13.22 14.65
C VAL A 324 9.33 -13.28 16.13
N VAL A 325 10.35 -13.09 16.96
CA VAL A 325 10.22 -12.97 18.41
C VAL A 325 10.54 -11.55 18.85
N SER A 326 9.92 -11.11 19.93
CA SER A 326 10.26 -9.85 20.57
C SER A 326 10.24 -9.94 22.09
N GLY A 327 11.25 -9.35 22.72
CA GLY A 327 11.42 -9.37 24.17
C GLY A 327 12.64 -8.56 24.63
N SER A 328 12.94 -8.66 25.92
CA SER A 328 14.18 -8.14 26.49
C SER A 328 15.39 -9.03 26.14
N VAL A 329 16.61 -8.50 26.34
CA VAL A 329 17.85 -9.26 26.15
C VAL A 329 17.83 -10.58 26.91
N ASP A 330 17.51 -10.56 28.21
CA ASP A 330 17.46 -11.77 29.05
C ASP A 330 16.41 -12.80 28.59
N GLU A 331 15.28 -12.36 28.02
CA GLU A 331 14.25 -13.26 27.51
C GLU A 331 14.63 -13.94 26.20
N LEU A 332 15.44 -13.27 25.37
CA LEU A 332 15.85 -13.74 24.05
C LEU A 332 17.18 -14.51 24.08
N LEU A 333 18.05 -14.26 25.06
CA LEU A 333 19.35 -14.92 25.18
C LEU A 333 19.28 -16.47 25.19
N PRO A 334 18.28 -17.12 25.81
CA PRO A 334 18.13 -18.58 25.75
C PRO A 334 17.91 -19.15 24.34
N LEU A 335 17.55 -18.31 23.36
CA LEU A 335 17.30 -18.73 21.98
C LEU A 335 18.58 -18.85 21.14
N LEU A 336 19.72 -18.36 21.65
CA LEU A 336 20.99 -18.29 20.92
C LEU A 336 21.46 -19.64 20.37
N ASP A 337 21.38 -20.68 21.18
CA ASP A 337 21.84 -22.03 20.85
C ASP A 337 20.64 -22.99 20.64
N HIS A 338 19.48 -22.45 20.27
CA HIS A 338 18.28 -23.26 20.09
C HIS A 338 18.47 -24.22 18.90
N PRO A 339 18.26 -25.54 19.07
CA PRO A 339 18.66 -26.54 18.09
C PRO A 339 17.93 -26.43 16.74
N HIS A 340 16.74 -25.84 16.74
CA HIS A 340 15.92 -25.65 15.54
C HIS A 340 16.15 -24.31 14.84
N VAL A 341 17.02 -23.43 15.35
CA VAL A 341 17.30 -22.11 14.73
C VAL A 341 18.59 -22.19 13.93
N VAL A 342 18.52 -21.90 12.63
CA VAL A 342 19.70 -21.90 11.73
C VAL A 342 20.25 -20.52 11.45
N ALA A 343 19.39 -19.49 11.48
CA ALA A 343 19.78 -18.10 11.33
C ALA A 343 18.93 -17.20 12.21
N SER A 344 19.53 -16.08 12.63
CA SER A 344 18.85 -15.02 13.34
C SER A 344 19.27 -13.65 12.82
N THR A 345 18.30 -12.75 12.61
CA THR A 345 18.55 -11.37 12.18
C THR A 345 17.79 -10.39 13.06
N LEU A 346 18.48 -9.34 13.52
CA LEU A 346 17.88 -8.30 14.35
C LEU A 346 17.03 -7.36 13.51
N GLY A 347 15.82 -7.09 13.98
CA GLY A 347 14.97 -6.02 13.49
C GLY A 347 15.09 -4.77 14.35
N VAL A 348 13.94 -4.28 14.82
CA VAL A 348 13.87 -3.10 15.69
C VAL A 348 14.55 -3.35 17.03
N THR A 349 15.38 -2.40 17.46
CA THR A 349 15.95 -2.34 18.81
C THR A 349 15.61 -1.01 19.46
N THR A 350 15.20 -1.02 20.72
CA THR A 350 14.81 0.19 21.44
C THR A 350 15.04 0.03 22.94
N ARG A 351 15.22 1.12 23.68
CA ARG A 351 15.25 1.07 25.15
C ARG A 351 13.85 0.85 25.72
N LYS A 352 13.77 0.17 26.85
CA LYS A 352 12.51 -0.06 27.56
C LYS A 352 11.85 1.23 28.06
N TYR A 353 12.65 2.20 28.53
CA TYR A 353 12.19 3.46 29.13
C TYR A 353 12.67 4.70 28.38
#